data_AF-A0A2M7CKR5-F1
#
_entry.id   AF-A0A2M7CKR5-F1
#
_cell.length_a   1.000
_cell.length_b   1.000
_cell.length_c   1.000
_cell.angle_alpha   90.00
_cell.angle_beta   90.00
_cell.angle_gamma   90.00
#
_symmetry.space_group_name_H-M   'P 1'
#
loop_
_entity.id
_entity.type
_entity.pdbx_description
1 polymer ?
#
loop_
_entity_poly.entity_id
_entity_poly.type
_entity_poly.pdbx_seq_one_letter_code
_entity_poly.pdbx_strand_id
1 'polypeptide(L)'
;MELAFINGILRSPTFPPNDPWMSGYSISYYHFGYILTAMLARLTGVSGNVAFNLMLALVFALAAIGSYGILYNLLAAYTRKQVHTYTSTHVDTEHATRNTDHRSLITDYWFLALLAPLFLLILSNPEGLLEIFHGLGWFWTQQPITNSQLPITNFWTWLDIQQINVAPTGSGWIPDRFWWWWRASRVVSDFDLVGNPQEIIDEFPAFSFVLGDLHPHVLALPFNMLGLGLALNIFLDGWRGVINFFELRPLALPARASVHTTPRDFLFAALVLGGLAFLNTWDILVTAALIVGAYILVRVRDDGWSWSRLEDAFLLGIPLVAAALLLYLPFYLGFSSQAGGLLPNLVNPTRGAHLWVMWGTLLLPLFAYLIWMIRDRETRPRFGTALAWTLGLVLFLWAFSWLLGLAAQWREPEIAAQYLASQNQPDLASLFSAAAARRLSYIGGL
;
A
#
# COMPACT_ATOMS: atom_id res chain seq x y z
N MET A 1 0.18 2.65 22.58
CA MET A 1 -0.31 4.05 22.52
C MET A 1 -1.84 4.04 22.36
N GLU A 2 -2.35 3.33 21.37
CA GLU A 2 -3.71 2.90 21.05
C GLU A 2 -4.65 2.71 22.26
N LEU A 3 -4.26 1.95 23.30
CA LEU A 3 -5.10 1.75 24.49
C LEU A 3 -5.38 3.07 25.23
N ALA A 4 -4.42 4.00 25.25
CA ALA A 4 -4.61 5.33 25.81
C ALA A 4 -5.58 6.15 24.95
N PHE A 5 -5.49 6.07 23.62
CA PHE A 5 -6.45 6.72 22.72
C PHE A 5 -7.87 6.17 22.89
N ILE A 6 -8.05 4.85 22.95
CA ILE A 6 -9.36 4.22 23.18
C ILE A 6 -9.96 4.71 24.51
N ASN A 7 -9.17 4.70 25.58
CA ASN A 7 -9.63 5.18 26.89
C ASN A 7 -9.88 6.70 26.91
N GLY A 8 -9.07 7.48 26.19
CA GLY A 8 -9.27 8.92 26.00
C GLY A 8 -10.62 9.21 25.35
N ILE A 9 -10.95 8.49 24.28
CA ILE A 9 -12.26 8.59 23.61
C ILE A 9 -13.39 8.14 24.55
N LEU A 10 -13.23 7.01 25.24
CA LEU A 10 -14.24 6.49 26.18
C LEU A 10 -14.55 7.48 27.31
N ARG A 11 -13.60 8.30 27.73
CA ARG A 11 -13.75 9.29 28.79
C ARG A 11 -14.10 10.69 28.30
N SER A 12 -14.04 10.94 26.99
CA SER A 12 -14.33 12.25 26.42
C SER A 12 -15.85 12.51 26.40
N PRO A 13 -16.33 13.65 26.92
CA PRO A 13 -17.75 13.98 26.92
C PRO A 13 -18.24 14.49 25.55
N THR A 14 -17.34 15.03 24.73
CA THR A 14 -17.61 15.65 23.43
C THR A 14 -16.54 15.25 22.42
N PHE A 15 -16.83 15.48 21.13
CA PHE A 15 -15.86 15.38 20.04
C PHE A 15 -15.37 16.78 19.64
N PRO A 16 -14.10 16.94 19.20
CA PRO A 16 -13.06 15.90 19.09
C PRO A 16 -12.59 15.39 20.47
N PRO A 17 -12.14 14.13 20.57
CA PRO A 17 -11.79 13.50 21.84
C PRO A 17 -10.52 14.13 22.45
N ASN A 18 -10.46 14.14 23.78
CA ASN A 18 -9.32 14.66 24.53
C ASN A 18 -8.06 13.83 24.27
N ASP A 19 -6.93 14.52 24.06
CA ASP A 19 -5.63 13.89 23.93
C ASP A 19 -5.15 13.32 25.28
N PRO A 20 -4.77 12.03 25.35
CA PRO A 20 -4.35 11.42 26.60
C PRO A 20 -2.92 11.81 27.03
N TRP A 21 -2.11 12.41 26.14
CA TRP A 21 -0.76 12.91 26.43
C TRP A 21 -0.72 14.42 26.67
N MET A 22 -1.58 15.19 26.00
CA MET A 22 -1.55 16.65 26.05
C MET A 22 -2.86 17.25 26.58
N SER A 23 -2.94 17.47 27.90
CA SER A 23 -4.12 18.02 28.57
C SER A 23 -4.58 19.35 27.95
N GLY A 24 -5.88 19.46 27.65
CA GLY A 24 -6.49 20.64 27.04
C GLY A 24 -6.50 20.64 25.50
N TYR A 25 -5.89 19.63 24.87
CA TYR A 25 -5.87 19.45 23.42
C TYR A 25 -6.71 18.24 23.00
N SER A 26 -7.07 18.20 21.72
CA SER A 26 -7.70 17.04 21.09
C SER A 26 -6.66 16.10 20.50
N ILE A 27 -7.03 14.82 20.34
CA ILE A 27 -6.19 13.81 19.68
C ILE A 27 -5.74 14.33 18.30
N SER A 28 -4.44 14.57 18.15
CA SER A 28 -3.85 15.02 16.88
C SER A 28 -3.38 13.82 16.04
N TYR A 29 -4.29 12.87 15.82
CA TYR A 29 -3.97 11.58 15.21
C TYR A 29 -5.19 10.96 14.53
N TYR A 30 -4.96 9.97 13.65
CA TYR A 30 -6.05 9.19 13.04
C TYR A 30 -6.79 8.40 14.12
N HIS A 31 -8.02 8.80 14.45
CA HIS A 31 -8.73 8.25 15.60
C HIS A 31 -10.05 7.56 15.25
N PHE A 32 -10.42 7.45 13.97
CA PHE A 32 -11.70 6.83 13.59
C PHE A 32 -11.81 5.36 14.03
N GLY A 33 -10.77 4.56 13.78
CA GLY A 33 -10.79 3.16 14.18
C GLY A 33 -10.82 3.00 15.71
N TYR A 34 -10.20 3.92 16.46
CA TYR A 34 -10.32 3.96 17.91
C TYR A 34 -11.71 4.40 18.38
N ILE A 35 -12.39 5.29 17.65
CA ILE A 35 -13.81 5.62 17.89
C ILE A 35 -14.66 4.36 17.72
N LEU A 36 -14.51 3.63 16.61
CA LEU A 36 -15.26 2.39 16.37
C LEU A 36 -14.99 1.37 17.48
N THR A 37 -13.74 1.25 17.93
CA THR A 37 -13.36 0.39 19.05
C THR A 37 -14.05 0.81 20.35
N ALA A 38 -14.01 2.10 20.68
CA ALA A 38 -14.65 2.65 21.88
C ALA A 38 -16.19 2.53 21.83
N MET A 39 -16.80 2.68 20.65
CA MET A 39 -18.24 2.47 20.43
C MET A 39 -18.63 1.03 20.71
N LEU A 40 -17.88 0.05 20.17
CA LEU A 40 -18.11 -1.36 20.44
C LEU A 40 -17.87 -1.71 21.92
N ALA A 41 -16.87 -1.11 22.56
CA ALA A 41 -16.62 -1.27 23.99
C ALA A 41 -17.84 -0.82 24.83
N ARG A 42 -18.38 0.36 24.51
CA ARG A 42 -19.60 0.88 25.18
C ARG A 42 -20.82 0.02 24.92
N LEU A 43 -21.03 -0.43 23.67
CA LEU A 43 -22.17 -1.25 23.30
C LEU A 43 -22.16 -2.60 24.00
N THR A 44 -20.99 -3.19 24.19
CA THR A 44 -20.82 -4.52 24.81
C THR A 44 -20.55 -4.48 26.31
N GLY A 45 -20.34 -3.29 26.88
CA GLY A 45 -20.07 -3.11 28.31
C GLY A 45 -18.70 -3.61 28.76
N VAL A 46 -17.73 -3.76 27.85
CA VAL A 46 -16.38 -4.25 28.18
C VAL A 46 -15.40 -3.09 28.44
N SER A 47 -14.33 -3.38 29.18
CA SER A 47 -13.26 -2.40 29.42
C SER A 47 -12.47 -2.08 28.15
N GLY A 48 -11.79 -0.93 28.10
CA GLY A 48 -10.95 -0.54 26.96
C GLY A 48 -9.85 -1.56 26.63
N ASN A 49 -9.29 -2.25 27.63
CA ASN A 49 -8.28 -3.30 27.41
C ASN A 49 -8.88 -4.53 26.72
N VAL A 50 -10.06 -4.96 27.15
CA VAL A 50 -10.76 -6.09 26.51
C VAL A 50 -11.17 -5.70 25.09
N ALA A 51 -11.72 -4.50 24.90
CA ALA A 51 -12.10 -3.98 23.58
C ALA A 51 -10.90 -3.91 22.62
N PHE A 52 -9.73 -3.48 23.09
CA PHE A 52 -8.50 -3.44 22.31
C PHE A 52 -8.13 -4.82 21.77
N ASN A 53 -8.07 -5.84 22.63
CA ASN A 53 -7.73 -7.21 22.24
C ASN A 53 -8.78 -7.82 21.29
N LEU A 54 -10.07 -7.58 21.56
CA LEU A 54 -11.16 -8.02 20.68
C LEU A 54 -11.11 -7.34 19.32
N MET A 55 -10.78 -6.03 19.27
CA MET A 55 -10.64 -5.32 18.01
C MET A 55 -9.44 -5.82 17.21
N LEU A 56 -8.31 -6.11 17.85
CA LEU A 56 -7.14 -6.69 17.17
C LEU A 56 -7.50 -8.02 16.48
N ALA A 57 -8.20 -8.91 17.19
CA ALA A 57 -8.69 -10.17 16.64
C ALA A 57 -9.74 -9.96 15.53
N LEU A 58 -10.66 -9.00 15.71
CA LEU A 58 -11.69 -8.68 14.73
C LEU A 58 -11.09 -8.14 13.42
N VAL A 59 -10.14 -7.22 13.50
CA VAL A 59 -9.46 -6.64 12.34
C VAL A 59 -8.72 -7.72 11.56
N PHE A 60 -7.99 -8.61 12.24
CA PHE A 60 -7.34 -9.76 11.62
C PHE A 60 -8.35 -10.64 10.87
N ALA A 61 -9.45 -11.01 11.53
CA ALA A 61 -10.49 -11.87 10.95
C ALA A 61 -11.18 -11.22 9.74
N LEU A 62 -11.53 -9.93 9.83
CA LEU A 62 -12.18 -9.21 8.73
C LEU A 62 -11.24 -9.02 7.53
N ALA A 63 -9.96 -8.72 7.78
CA ALA A 63 -8.96 -8.65 6.71
C ALA A 63 -8.77 -10.03 6.04
N ALA A 64 -8.81 -11.11 6.83
CA ALA A 64 -8.71 -12.47 6.31
C ALA A 64 -9.91 -12.84 5.42
N ILE A 65 -11.14 -12.57 5.90
CA ILE A 65 -12.38 -12.83 5.15
C ILE A 65 -12.45 -11.96 3.90
N GLY A 66 -12.09 -10.68 4.00
CA GLY A 66 -12.11 -9.74 2.88
C GLY A 66 -11.14 -10.14 1.77
N SER A 67 -9.87 -10.40 2.11
CA SER A 67 -8.85 -10.84 1.15
C SER A 67 -9.18 -12.19 0.51
N TYR A 68 -9.65 -13.16 1.30
CA TYR A 68 -10.17 -14.44 0.80
C TYR A 68 -11.31 -14.22 -0.20
N GLY A 69 -12.29 -13.38 0.15
CA GLY A 69 -13.45 -13.08 -0.68
C GLY A 69 -13.05 -12.47 -2.02
N ILE A 70 -12.09 -11.54 -2.04
CA ILE A 70 -11.57 -10.93 -3.27
C ILE A 70 -10.96 -12.00 -4.18
N LEU A 71 -9.99 -12.79 -3.69
CA LEU A 71 -9.32 -13.79 -4.50
C LEU A 71 -10.28 -14.90 -4.95
N TYR A 72 -11.18 -15.33 -4.07
CA TYR A 72 -12.23 -16.28 -4.40
C TYR A 72 -13.08 -15.81 -5.58
N ASN A 73 -13.58 -14.57 -5.54
CA ASN A 73 -14.41 -14.02 -6.61
C ASN A 73 -13.62 -13.85 -7.92
N LEU A 74 -12.33 -13.48 -7.84
CA LEU A 74 -11.45 -13.36 -9.01
C LEU A 74 -11.23 -14.73 -9.68
N LEU A 75 -10.91 -15.76 -8.90
CA LEU A 75 -10.73 -17.14 -9.40
C LEU A 75 -12.04 -17.71 -9.97
N ALA A 76 -13.16 -17.45 -9.31
CA ALA A 76 -14.47 -17.87 -9.79
C ALA A 76 -14.83 -17.21 -11.13
N ALA A 77 -14.57 -15.91 -11.28
CA ALA A 77 -14.81 -15.17 -12.52
C ALA A 77 -13.90 -15.67 -13.67
N TYR A 78 -12.61 -15.89 -13.39
CA TYR A 78 -11.65 -16.43 -14.36
C TYR A 78 -12.07 -17.82 -14.86
N THR A 79 -12.43 -18.71 -13.94
CA THR A 79 -12.87 -20.08 -14.25
C THR A 79 -14.14 -20.09 -15.10
N ARG A 80 -15.14 -19.29 -14.74
CA ARG A 80 -16.38 -19.16 -15.55
C ARG A 80 -16.09 -18.74 -16.99
N LYS A 81 -15.16 -17.80 -17.17
CA LYS A 81 -14.75 -17.35 -18.51
C LYS A 81 -14.10 -18.48 -19.30
N GLN A 82 -13.17 -19.23 -18.70
CA GLN A 82 -12.51 -20.36 -19.37
C GLN A 82 -13.50 -21.45 -19.76
N VAL A 83 -14.41 -21.83 -18.85
CA VAL A 83 -15.47 -22.81 -19.16
C VAL A 83 -16.29 -22.34 -20.34
N HIS A 84 -16.75 -21.08 -20.34
CA HIS A 84 -17.54 -20.55 -21.45
C HIS A 84 -16.81 -20.56 -22.79
N THR A 85 -15.52 -20.19 -22.82
CA THR A 85 -14.67 -20.25 -24.02
C THR A 85 -14.47 -21.68 -24.54
N TYR A 86 -14.32 -22.65 -23.64
CA TYR A 86 -14.22 -24.05 -24.02
C TYR A 86 -15.53 -24.57 -24.63
N THR A 87 -16.67 -24.33 -23.97
CA THR A 87 -17.96 -24.78 -24.51
C THR A 87 -18.29 -24.11 -25.83
N SER A 88 -18.02 -22.81 -26.01
CA SER A 88 -18.31 -22.13 -27.28
C SER A 88 -17.45 -22.59 -28.45
N THR A 89 -16.25 -23.12 -28.20
CA THR A 89 -15.33 -23.62 -29.23
C THR A 89 -15.53 -25.10 -29.58
N HIS A 90 -16.21 -25.88 -28.72
CA HIS A 90 -16.34 -27.34 -28.85
C HIS A 90 -17.80 -27.83 -29.05
N VAL A 91 -18.75 -26.97 -29.40
CA VAL A 91 -20.17 -27.34 -29.57
C VAL A 91 -20.53 -27.94 -30.94
N ASP A 92 -19.59 -28.10 -31.88
CA ASP A 92 -19.86 -28.71 -33.20
C ASP A 92 -19.44 -30.20 -33.34
N THR A 93 -19.37 -30.97 -32.26
CA THR A 93 -19.27 -32.44 -32.38
C THR A 93 -20.37 -33.14 -31.58
N GLU A 94 -21.45 -33.47 -32.28
CA GLU A 94 -22.44 -34.45 -31.84
C GLU A 94 -21.71 -35.72 -31.38
N HIS A 95 -22.00 -36.16 -30.15
CA HIS A 95 -21.45 -37.31 -29.40
C HIS A 95 -20.43 -36.99 -28.28
N ALA A 96 -20.67 -35.94 -27.49
CA ALA A 96 -20.10 -35.89 -26.14
C ALA A 96 -20.93 -36.78 -25.20
N THR A 97 -20.59 -38.08 -25.19
CA THR A 97 -20.90 -38.99 -24.09
C THR A 97 -20.60 -38.30 -22.76
N ARG A 98 -21.53 -38.41 -21.81
CA ARG A 98 -21.43 -37.96 -20.40
C ARG A 98 -20.10 -38.37 -19.77
N ASN A 99 -19.04 -37.57 -19.95
CA ASN A 99 -17.82 -37.72 -19.19
C ASN A 99 -17.89 -36.74 -18.02
N THR A 100 -18.22 -37.28 -16.86
CA THR A 100 -18.42 -36.57 -15.60
C THR A 100 -17.09 -36.12 -14.97
N ASP A 101 -15.95 -36.37 -15.64
CA ASP A 101 -14.60 -36.10 -15.16
C ASP A 101 -14.09 -34.67 -15.41
N HIS A 102 -14.74 -33.84 -16.24
CA HIS A 102 -14.33 -32.44 -16.42
C HIS A 102 -14.68 -31.53 -15.23
N ARG A 103 -15.36 -32.06 -14.21
CA ARG A 103 -15.63 -31.35 -12.95
C ARG A 103 -14.42 -31.25 -12.02
N SER A 104 -13.28 -31.92 -12.29
CA SER A 104 -12.21 -32.08 -11.29
C SER A 104 -10.95 -31.22 -11.47
N LEU A 105 -10.80 -30.44 -12.56
CA LEU A 105 -9.56 -29.66 -12.78
C LEU A 105 -9.63 -28.22 -12.26
N ILE A 106 -10.82 -27.67 -11.96
CA ILE A 106 -10.99 -26.27 -11.55
C ILE A 106 -12.07 -26.10 -10.46
N THR A 107 -12.03 -26.93 -9.41
CA THR A 107 -13.05 -26.94 -8.33
C THR A 107 -12.51 -26.49 -6.97
N ASP A 108 -11.20 -26.60 -6.74
CA ASP A 108 -10.60 -26.33 -5.42
C ASP A 108 -10.07 -24.89 -5.26
N TYR A 109 -10.66 -23.92 -5.98
CA TYR A 109 -10.26 -22.51 -5.83
C TYR A 109 -10.62 -21.94 -4.44
N TRP A 110 -11.42 -22.64 -3.63
CA TRP A 110 -11.61 -22.35 -2.21
C TRP A 110 -10.29 -22.44 -1.43
N PHE A 111 -9.51 -23.49 -1.64
CA PHE A 111 -8.21 -23.64 -0.98
C PHE A 111 -7.18 -22.66 -1.54
N LEU A 112 -7.19 -22.42 -2.86
CA LEU A 112 -6.32 -21.42 -3.47
C LEU A 112 -6.62 -20.00 -2.97
N ALA A 113 -7.89 -19.69 -2.67
CA ALA A 113 -8.28 -18.40 -2.13
C ALA A 113 -7.68 -18.12 -0.73
N LEU A 114 -7.25 -19.16 0.01
CA LEU A 114 -6.51 -19.00 1.27
C LEU A 114 -5.11 -18.39 1.08
N LEU A 115 -4.58 -18.36 -0.15
CA LEU A 115 -3.33 -17.67 -0.44
C LEU A 115 -3.45 -16.15 -0.20
N ALA A 116 -4.61 -15.55 -0.39
CA ALA A 116 -4.78 -14.11 -0.15
C ALA A 116 -4.58 -13.70 1.33
N PRO A 117 -5.29 -14.30 2.32
CA PRO A 117 -5.04 -14.00 3.72
C PRO A 117 -3.65 -14.47 4.18
N LEU A 118 -3.11 -15.57 3.62
CA LEU A 118 -1.75 -16.01 3.91
C LEU A 118 -0.73 -14.92 3.53
N PHE A 119 -0.80 -14.39 2.31
CA PHE A 119 0.12 -13.36 1.82
C PHE A 119 -0.10 -12.00 2.50
N LEU A 120 -1.35 -11.67 2.86
CA LEU A 120 -1.66 -10.40 3.49
C LEU A 120 -1.26 -10.36 4.98
N LEU A 121 -1.56 -11.42 5.73
CA LEU A 121 -1.57 -11.36 7.21
C LEU A 121 -0.46 -12.17 7.87
N ILE A 122 0.12 -13.15 7.17
CA ILE A 122 1.06 -14.11 7.77
C ILE A 122 2.44 -13.98 7.12
N LEU A 123 2.47 -13.90 5.78
CA LEU A 123 3.73 -13.85 5.04
C LEU A 123 4.45 -12.53 5.35
N SER A 124 5.69 -12.66 5.81
CA SER A 124 6.59 -11.54 6.07
C SER A 124 7.42 -11.23 4.83
N ASN A 125 8.57 -10.62 5.05
CA ASN A 125 9.59 -10.41 4.05
C ASN A 125 10.76 -11.42 4.19
N PRO A 126 11.65 -11.51 3.17
CA PRO A 126 12.86 -12.33 3.20
C PRO A 126 13.85 -12.13 4.35
N GLU A 127 13.71 -11.12 5.22
CA GLU A 127 14.71 -10.84 6.26
C GLU A 127 14.90 -12.02 7.22
N GLY A 128 13.81 -12.70 7.60
CA GLY A 128 13.93 -13.89 8.46
C GLY A 128 14.76 -15.02 7.83
N LEU A 129 14.75 -15.15 6.50
CA LEU A 129 15.65 -16.07 5.78
C LEU A 129 17.10 -15.58 5.79
N LEU A 130 17.30 -14.26 5.71
CA LEU A 130 18.62 -13.66 5.80
C LEU A 130 19.23 -13.84 7.20
N GLU A 131 18.44 -13.75 8.28
CA GLU A 131 18.92 -14.09 9.63
C GLU A 131 19.41 -15.56 9.72
N ILE A 132 18.74 -16.49 9.04
CA ILE A 132 19.20 -17.89 8.96
C ILE A 132 20.53 -17.99 8.21
N PHE A 133 20.65 -17.36 7.04
CA PHE A 133 21.89 -17.37 6.27
C PHE A 133 23.04 -16.71 7.03
N HIS A 134 22.76 -15.61 7.73
CA HIS A 134 23.71 -14.92 8.60
C HIS A 134 24.16 -15.83 9.72
N GLY A 135 23.22 -16.44 10.45
CA GLY A 135 23.49 -17.37 11.54
C GLY A 135 24.33 -18.59 11.16
N LEU A 136 24.18 -19.08 9.92
CA LEU A 136 24.99 -20.14 9.33
C LEU A 136 26.38 -19.70 8.84
N GLY A 137 26.68 -18.40 8.91
CA GLY A 137 27.92 -17.80 8.41
C GLY A 137 28.01 -17.77 6.89
N TRP A 138 26.91 -18.00 6.17
CA TRP A 138 26.91 -17.95 4.71
C TRP A 138 27.21 -16.54 4.23
N PHE A 139 28.01 -16.42 3.18
CA PHE A 139 28.45 -15.15 2.59
C PHE A 139 29.20 -14.20 3.54
N TRP A 140 29.61 -14.68 4.74
CA TRP A 140 30.48 -13.94 5.64
C TRP A 140 31.95 -14.27 5.34
N THR A 141 32.76 -13.24 5.07
CA THR A 141 34.21 -13.37 4.93
C THR A 141 34.92 -12.72 6.12
N GLN A 142 35.75 -13.47 6.82
CA GLN A 142 36.60 -12.93 7.89
C GLN A 142 37.82 -12.22 7.29
N GLN A 143 38.28 -11.12 7.89
CA GLN A 143 39.55 -10.53 7.51
C GLN A 143 40.73 -11.39 8.00
N PRO A 144 41.81 -11.52 7.22
CA PRO A 144 43.09 -11.97 7.75
C PRO A 144 43.54 -11.03 8.88
N ILE A 145 44.12 -11.59 9.95
CA ILE A 145 44.54 -10.88 11.19
C ILE A 145 45.64 -9.82 10.94
N THR A 146 46.08 -9.60 9.69
CA THR A 146 47.13 -8.65 9.34
C THR A 146 46.58 -7.22 9.22
N ASN A 147 46.66 -6.44 10.30
CA ASN A 147 46.64 -4.96 10.34
C ASN A 147 45.89 -4.22 9.22
N SER A 148 44.59 -4.47 9.06
CA SER A 148 43.74 -3.63 8.22
C SER A 148 42.75 -2.85 9.07
N GLN A 149 43.03 -1.54 9.24
CA GLN A 149 42.03 -0.53 9.64
C GLN A 149 40.92 -0.34 8.58
N LEU A 150 40.89 -1.17 7.53
CA LEU A 150 39.91 -1.09 6.45
C LEU A 150 38.64 -1.85 6.85
N PRO A 151 37.44 -1.30 6.61
CA PRO A 151 36.18 -1.97 6.91
C PRO A 151 36.04 -3.28 6.12
N ILE A 152 35.40 -4.28 6.73
CA ILE A 152 35.08 -5.56 6.06
C ILE A 152 34.08 -5.28 4.94
N THR A 153 34.42 -5.66 3.71
CA THR A 153 33.53 -5.56 2.55
C THR A 153 33.07 -6.95 2.13
N ASN A 154 31.83 -7.29 2.46
CA ASN A 154 31.21 -8.56 2.10
C ASN A 154 29.72 -8.36 1.78
N PHE A 155 28.98 -9.44 1.51
CA PHE A 155 27.56 -9.37 1.19
C PHE A 155 26.74 -8.63 2.27
N TRP A 156 27.03 -8.90 3.55
CA TRP A 156 26.30 -8.36 4.68
C TRP A 156 26.58 -6.88 4.94
N THR A 157 27.85 -6.46 4.84
CA THR A 157 28.22 -5.05 4.97
C THR A 157 27.85 -4.24 3.73
N TRP A 158 27.75 -4.88 2.56
CA TRP A 158 27.11 -4.28 1.37
C TRP A 158 25.61 -4.15 1.56
N LEU A 159 24.90 -5.21 1.98
CA LEU A 159 23.45 -5.18 2.19
C LEU A 159 23.06 -4.15 3.24
N ASP A 160 23.89 -4.01 4.28
CA ASP A 160 23.81 -2.98 5.31
C ASP A 160 22.42 -2.87 5.97
N ILE A 161 21.87 -4.02 6.33
CA ILE A 161 20.74 -4.08 7.26
C ILE A 161 21.32 -4.15 8.65
N GLN A 162 20.91 -3.23 9.52
CA GLN A 162 21.42 -3.12 10.88
C GLN A 162 21.31 -4.46 11.63
N GLN A 163 22.31 -4.79 12.45
CA GLN A 163 22.44 -6.03 13.24
C GLN A 163 22.82 -7.29 12.46
N ILE A 164 22.49 -7.40 11.18
CA ILE A 164 22.99 -8.48 10.31
C ILE A 164 24.20 -8.05 9.46
N ASN A 165 24.55 -6.76 9.49
CA ASN A 165 25.77 -6.20 8.91
C ASN A 165 27.04 -6.40 9.77
N VAL A 166 26.93 -7.07 10.92
CA VAL A 166 28.06 -7.41 11.80
C VAL A 166 28.36 -8.91 11.77
N ALA A 167 29.47 -9.35 12.38
CA ALA A 167 29.86 -10.76 12.37
C ALA A 167 28.79 -11.67 12.99
N PRO A 168 28.53 -12.84 12.41
CA PRO A 168 27.56 -13.79 12.94
C PRO A 168 28.05 -14.38 14.26
N THR A 169 27.13 -14.49 15.21
CA THR A 169 27.40 -15.06 16.55
C THR A 169 27.11 -16.56 16.64
N GLY A 170 26.64 -17.19 15.55
CA GLY A 170 26.56 -18.65 15.40
C GLY A 170 25.19 -19.30 15.66
N SER A 171 24.09 -18.69 15.21
CA SER A 171 22.72 -19.12 15.55
C SER A 171 22.13 -20.28 14.73
N GLY A 172 22.86 -20.82 13.75
CA GLY A 172 22.39 -22.00 13.01
C GLY A 172 21.09 -21.74 12.22
N TRP A 173 20.16 -22.70 12.23
CA TRP A 173 18.94 -22.68 11.40
C TRP A 173 17.76 -21.91 12.00
N ILE A 174 17.81 -21.58 13.30
CA ILE A 174 16.71 -20.92 14.00
C ILE A 174 17.20 -19.52 14.42
N PRO A 175 16.59 -18.44 13.93
CA PRO A 175 16.92 -17.10 14.39
C PRO A 175 16.68 -16.97 15.89
N ASP A 176 17.75 -16.75 16.66
CA ASP A 176 17.74 -16.62 18.12
C ASP A 176 18.17 -15.22 18.60
N ARG A 177 18.62 -14.35 17.67
CA ARG A 177 19.02 -12.98 17.97
C ARG A 177 17.84 -12.27 18.63
N PHE A 178 18.10 -11.62 19.76
CA PHE A 178 17.09 -10.80 20.42
C PHE A 178 16.51 -9.79 19.42
N TRP A 179 15.19 -9.82 19.25
CA TRP A 179 14.44 -8.90 18.37
C TRP A 179 14.71 -9.06 16.86
N TRP A 180 15.10 -10.23 16.38
CA TRP A 180 15.24 -10.49 14.93
C TRP A 180 13.94 -10.18 14.16
N TRP A 181 12.77 -10.55 14.68
CA TRP A 181 11.48 -10.26 14.03
C TRP A 181 11.12 -8.77 14.01
N TRP A 182 11.69 -7.97 14.93
CA TRP A 182 11.57 -6.52 14.93
C TRP A 182 12.52 -5.87 13.93
N ARG A 183 13.69 -6.49 13.70
CA ARG A 183 14.59 -6.10 12.61
C ARG A 183 13.96 -6.33 11.25
N ALA A 184 13.19 -7.41 11.09
CA ALA A 184 12.47 -7.68 9.86
C ALA A 184 11.58 -6.51 9.39
N SER A 185 11.08 -5.65 10.29
CA SER A 185 10.25 -4.49 9.92
C SER A 185 11.04 -3.16 9.76
N ARG A 186 12.37 -3.25 9.69
CA ARG A 186 13.34 -2.14 9.64
C ARG A 186 14.49 -2.52 8.70
N VAL A 187 14.16 -2.93 7.48
CA VAL A 187 15.14 -3.41 6.48
C VAL A 187 15.65 -2.31 5.58
N VAL A 188 14.94 -1.18 5.50
CA VAL A 188 15.42 0.03 4.84
C VAL A 188 16.31 0.81 5.81
N SER A 189 17.51 1.17 5.37
CA SER A 189 18.44 2.00 6.13
C SER A 189 18.78 3.26 5.35
N ASP A 190 18.32 4.40 5.86
CA ASP A 190 18.62 5.71 5.30
C ASP A 190 19.68 6.44 6.11
N PHE A 191 20.36 7.35 5.44
CA PHE A 191 21.39 8.20 6.03
C PHE A 191 21.23 9.61 5.50
N ASP A 192 21.48 10.63 6.31
CA ASP A 192 21.62 11.99 5.79
C ASP A 192 22.89 12.13 4.92
N LEU A 193 23.07 13.27 4.23
CA LEU A 193 24.27 13.50 3.41
C LEU A 193 25.60 13.51 4.20
N VAL A 194 25.54 13.59 5.53
CA VAL A 194 26.70 13.59 6.43
C VAL A 194 27.05 12.16 6.90
N GLY A 195 26.16 11.20 6.67
CA GLY A 195 26.34 9.79 7.03
C GLY A 195 25.72 9.41 8.37
N ASN A 196 24.89 10.26 8.98
CA ASN A 196 24.16 9.88 10.19
C ASN A 196 22.97 8.98 9.83
N PRO A 197 22.75 7.88 10.55
CA PRO A 197 21.63 6.98 10.29
C PRO A 197 20.29 7.65 10.61
N GLN A 198 19.29 7.38 9.79
CA GLN A 198 17.90 7.78 9.97
C GLN A 198 17.04 6.53 10.12
N GLU A 199 16.38 6.37 11.27
CA GLU A 199 15.51 5.23 11.48
C GLU A 199 14.23 5.37 10.65
N ILE A 200 13.90 4.31 9.92
CA ILE A 200 12.71 4.19 9.10
C ILE A 200 11.92 2.99 9.57
N ILE A 201 10.60 3.16 9.51
CA ILE A 201 9.65 2.13 9.88
C ILE A 201 9.01 1.63 8.59
N ASP A 202 9.44 0.46 8.13
CA ASP A 202 8.97 -0.25 6.94
C ASP A 202 8.32 -1.58 7.34
N GLU A 203 7.13 -1.46 7.95
CA GLU A 203 6.38 -2.58 8.50
C GLU A 203 5.54 -3.34 7.46
N PHE A 204 5.20 -4.58 7.80
CA PHE A 204 4.26 -5.42 7.07
C PHE A 204 3.18 -5.94 8.05
N PRO A 205 1.97 -6.32 7.58
CA PRO A 205 0.84 -6.55 8.48
C PRO A 205 1.11 -7.57 9.60
N ALA A 206 1.81 -8.67 9.30
CA ALA A 206 2.13 -9.69 10.29
C ALA A 206 2.92 -9.12 11.50
N PHE A 207 3.82 -8.14 11.28
CA PHE A 207 4.55 -7.48 12.36
C PHE A 207 3.60 -6.81 13.35
N SER A 208 2.66 -6.00 12.86
CA SER A 208 1.74 -5.27 13.75
C SER A 208 0.84 -6.21 14.55
N PHE A 209 0.41 -7.35 13.98
CA PHE A 209 -0.37 -8.35 14.72
C PHE A 209 0.45 -9.11 15.76
N VAL A 210 1.71 -9.45 15.46
CA VAL A 210 2.62 -10.09 16.43
C VAL A 210 2.95 -9.14 17.57
N LEU A 211 3.20 -7.87 17.26
CA LEU A 211 3.44 -6.83 18.25
C LEU A 211 2.19 -6.51 19.08
N GLY A 212 1.01 -6.71 18.50
CA GLY A 212 -0.26 -6.23 19.06
C GLY A 212 -0.43 -4.74 18.90
N ASP A 213 0.07 -4.14 17.81
CA ASP A 213 -0.10 -2.73 17.50
C ASP A 213 -1.35 -2.52 16.62
N LEU A 214 -2.37 -1.89 17.20
CA LEU A 214 -3.62 -1.55 16.52
C LEU A 214 -3.51 -0.20 15.80
N HIS A 215 -2.42 0.00 15.06
CA HIS A 215 -2.12 1.24 14.36
C HIS A 215 -3.23 1.62 13.35
N PRO A 216 -3.39 2.90 12.97
CA PRO A 216 -4.47 3.29 12.06
C PRO A 216 -4.44 2.61 10.69
N HIS A 217 -3.26 2.30 10.12
CA HIS A 217 -3.17 1.51 8.88
C HIS A 217 -3.59 0.04 9.09
N VAL A 218 -3.44 -0.52 10.29
CA VAL A 218 -3.92 -1.87 10.64
C VAL A 218 -5.44 -1.85 10.73
N LEU A 219 -6.01 -0.87 11.42
CA LEU A 219 -7.45 -0.62 11.49
C LEU A 219 -8.08 -0.38 10.11
N ALA A 220 -7.30 0.15 9.16
CA ALA A 220 -7.74 0.35 7.78
C ALA A 220 -7.80 -0.93 6.94
N LEU A 221 -7.11 -2.02 7.31
CA LEU A 221 -7.04 -3.25 6.50
C LEU A 221 -8.42 -3.79 6.04
N PRO A 222 -9.43 -3.93 6.92
CA PRO A 222 -10.75 -4.40 6.51
C PRO A 222 -11.44 -3.45 5.53
N PHE A 223 -11.24 -2.14 5.69
CA PHE A 223 -11.81 -1.12 4.81
C PHE A 223 -11.08 -1.07 3.46
N ASN A 224 -9.77 -1.32 3.45
CA ASN A 224 -9.01 -1.51 2.23
C ASN A 224 -9.54 -2.73 1.47
N MET A 225 -9.82 -3.85 2.15
CA MET A 225 -10.46 -5.01 1.51
C MET A 225 -11.86 -4.69 0.98
N LEU A 226 -12.63 -3.86 1.67
CA LEU A 226 -13.92 -3.39 1.18
C LEU A 226 -13.77 -2.52 -0.08
N GLY A 227 -12.79 -1.62 -0.11
CA GLY A 227 -12.46 -0.79 -1.28
C GLY A 227 -12.00 -1.62 -2.48
N LEU A 228 -11.13 -2.61 -2.26
CA LEU A 228 -10.73 -3.58 -3.28
C LEU A 228 -11.91 -4.41 -3.79
N GLY A 229 -12.78 -4.86 -2.88
CA GLY A 229 -14.00 -5.60 -3.22
C GLY A 229 -14.96 -4.76 -4.07
N LEU A 230 -15.10 -3.47 -3.77
CA LEU A 230 -15.88 -2.53 -4.57
C LEU A 230 -15.28 -2.33 -5.97
N ALA A 231 -13.97 -2.12 -6.07
CA ALA A 231 -13.30 -2.00 -7.36
C ALA A 231 -13.43 -3.29 -8.20
N LEU A 232 -13.30 -4.46 -7.56
CA LEU A 232 -13.54 -5.74 -8.22
C LEU A 232 -15.00 -5.87 -8.66
N ASN A 233 -15.96 -5.45 -7.84
CA ASN A 233 -17.37 -5.43 -8.21
C ASN A 233 -17.63 -4.56 -9.45
N ILE A 234 -17.02 -3.38 -9.53
CA ILE A 234 -17.08 -2.51 -10.71
C ILE A 234 -16.50 -3.23 -11.93
N PHE A 235 -15.28 -3.78 -11.79
CA PHE A 235 -14.58 -4.48 -12.86
C PHE A 235 -15.36 -5.68 -13.41
N LEU A 236 -16.19 -6.31 -12.57
CA LEU A 236 -17.07 -7.43 -12.90
C LEU A 236 -18.52 -7.00 -13.25
N ASP A 237 -18.72 -5.76 -13.72
CA ASP A 237 -20.01 -5.24 -14.19
C ASP A 237 -21.11 -5.14 -13.13
N GLY A 238 -20.70 -4.92 -11.88
CA GLY A 238 -21.60 -4.75 -10.75
C GLY A 238 -22.35 -3.42 -10.76
N TRP A 239 -21.73 -2.35 -11.28
CA TRP A 239 -22.38 -1.04 -11.40
C TRP A 239 -23.30 -1.00 -12.61
N ARG A 240 -24.53 -0.54 -12.39
CA ARG A 240 -25.57 -0.42 -13.40
C ARG A 240 -26.25 0.93 -13.29
N GLY A 241 -26.99 1.33 -14.33
CA GLY A 241 -27.69 2.61 -14.35
C GLY A 241 -26.78 3.78 -14.74
N VAL A 242 -27.32 4.99 -14.65
CA VAL A 242 -26.65 6.21 -15.08
C VAL A 242 -27.00 7.35 -14.10
N ILE A 243 -25.98 8.08 -13.64
CA ILE A 243 -26.13 9.37 -12.95
C ILE A 243 -25.67 10.48 -13.88
N ASN A 244 -26.46 11.55 -13.95
CA ASN A 244 -26.06 12.82 -14.57
C ASN A 244 -25.81 13.85 -13.46
N PHE A 245 -24.55 14.16 -13.17
CA PHE A 245 -24.20 15.12 -12.11
C PHE A 245 -24.52 16.57 -12.48
N PHE A 246 -24.53 16.89 -13.78
CA PHE A 246 -24.55 18.27 -14.29
C PHE A 246 -25.81 18.62 -15.10
N GLU A 247 -26.97 18.04 -14.77
CA GLU A 247 -28.25 18.39 -15.43
C GLU A 247 -28.74 19.83 -15.20
N LEU A 248 -28.04 20.64 -14.39
CA LEU A 248 -28.31 22.07 -14.22
C LEU A 248 -27.86 22.87 -15.47
N ARG A 249 -28.76 23.02 -16.45
CA ARG A 249 -28.59 23.91 -17.62
C ARG A 249 -28.78 25.38 -17.20
N PRO A 250 -27.85 26.29 -17.57
CA PRO A 250 -27.95 26.88 -18.90
C PRO A 250 -26.63 26.92 -19.71
N LEU A 251 -25.59 26.17 -19.34
CA LEU A 251 -24.40 26.03 -20.17
C LEU A 251 -24.37 24.64 -20.82
N ALA A 252 -24.39 24.61 -22.14
CA ALA A 252 -24.40 23.40 -22.95
C ALA A 252 -23.08 22.62 -22.82
N LEU A 253 -22.95 21.81 -21.76
CA LEU A 253 -22.00 20.71 -21.76
C LEU A 253 -22.58 19.55 -22.59
N PRO A 254 -21.77 18.88 -23.44
CA PRO A 254 -22.26 17.78 -24.26
C PRO A 254 -22.82 16.65 -23.39
N ALA A 255 -23.75 15.88 -23.96
CA ALA A 255 -24.45 14.74 -23.35
C ALA A 255 -23.55 13.56 -22.87
N ARG A 256 -22.25 13.80 -22.69
CA ARG A 256 -21.20 12.88 -22.24
C ARG A 256 -20.88 12.97 -20.74
N ALA A 257 -21.53 13.86 -19.99
CA ALA A 257 -21.30 14.03 -18.55
C ALA A 257 -22.11 13.04 -17.67
N SER A 258 -22.23 11.79 -18.13
CA SER A 258 -22.98 10.75 -17.45
C SER A 258 -22.04 9.65 -16.95
N VAL A 259 -22.27 9.18 -15.73
CA VAL A 259 -21.47 8.14 -15.10
C VAL A 259 -22.32 6.89 -14.95
N HIS A 260 -21.81 5.74 -15.40
CA HIS A 260 -22.53 4.47 -15.36
C HIS A 260 -22.54 3.88 -13.94
N THR A 261 -23.44 4.39 -13.10
CA THR A 261 -23.62 3.98 -11.71
C THR A 261 -25.03 4.32 -11.24
N THR A 262 -25.47 3.74 -10.11
CA THR A 262 -26.65 4.21 -9.38
C THR A 262 -26.25 5.18 -8.27
N PRO A 263 -27.15 6.06 -7.79
CA PRO A 263 -26.89 6.91 -6.62
C PRO A 263 -26.50 6.12 -5.37
N ARG A 264 -27.06 4.91 -5.19
CA ARG A 264 -26.72 4.01 -4.08
C ARG A 264 -25.26 3.57 -4.16
N ASP A 265 -24.82 3.07 -5.30
CA ASP A 265 -23.47 2.54 -5.48
C ASP A 265 -22.43 3.66 -5.39
N PHE A 266 -22.74 4.83 -5.96
CA PHE A 266 -21.92 6.02 -5.85
C PHE A 266 -21.78 6.48 -4.39
N LEU A 267 -22.89 6.58 -3.65
CA LEU A 267 -22.86 7.00 -2.25
C LEU A 267 -22.14 5.99 -1.36
N PHE A 268 -22.30 4.69 -1.65
CA PHE A 268 -21.55 3.65 -0.95
C PHE A 268 -20.04 3.76 -1.21
N ALA A 269 -19.63 4.01 -2.46
CA ALA A 269 -18.24 4.26 -2.79
C ALA A 269 -17.67 5.49 -2.07
N ALA A 270 -18.44 6.58 -2.02
CA ALA A 270 -18.07 7.80 -1.30
C ALA A 270 -17.92 7.54 0.21
N LEU A 271 -18.82 6.75 0.80
CA LEU A 271 -18.77 6.37 2.21
C LEU A 271 -17.52 5.57 2.55
N VAL A 272 -17.15 4.59 1.70
CA VAL A 272 -15.94 3.77 1.86
C VAL A 272 -14.69 4.63 1.74
N LEU A 273 -14.59 5.48 0.72
CA LEU A 273 -13.44 6.36 0.51
C LEU A 273 -13.26 7.37 1.64
N GLY A 274 -14.34 8.00 2.10
CA GLY A 274 -14.27 8.95 3.21
C GLY A 274 -13.88 8.26 4.53
N GLY A 275 -14.35 7.03 4.76
CA GLY A 275 -13.99 6.23 5.93
C GLY A 275 -12.51 5.88 5.95
N LEU A 276 -11.95 5.51 4.80
CA LEU A 276 -10.52 5.27 4.64
C LEU A 276 -9.70 6.52 4.90
N ALA A 277 -10.11 7.68 4.40
CA ALA A 277 -9.39 8.94 4.64
C ALA A 277 -9.31 9.31 6.13
N PHE A 278 -10.33 8.94 6.91
CA PHE A 278 -10.38 9.15 8.36
C PHE A 278 -9.62 8.06 9.15
N LEU A 279 -9.52 6.83 8.64
CA LEU A 279 -8.68 5.77 9.23
C LEU A 279 -7.20 6.00 8.95
N ASN A 280 -6.86 6.28 7.71
CA ASN A 280 -5.52 6.48 7.22
C ASN A 280 -5.58 7.33 5.96
N THR A 281 -5.24 8.62 6.06
CA THR A 281 -5.51 9.60 4.99
C THR A 281 -4.90 9.23 3.65
N TRP A 282 -3.77 8.52 3.60
CA TRP A 282 -3.13 8.14 2.34
C TRP A 282 -3.88 7.03 1.57
N ASP A 283 -4.67 6.21 2.27
CA ASP A 283 -5.42 5.10 1.65
C ASP A 283 -6.53 5.59 0.71
N ILE A 284 -6.99 6.85 0.89
CA ILE A 284 -7.97 7.46 -0.04
C ILE A 284 -7.41 7.54 -1.46
N LEU A 285 -6.12 7.83 -1.63
CA LEU A 285 -5.50 8.02 -2.94
C LEU A 285 -5.44 6.70 -3.70
N VAL A 286 -4.93 5.66 -3.03
CA VAL A 286 -4.79 4.32 -3.62
C VAL A 286 -6.16 3.72 -3.93
N THR A 287 -7.12 3.85 -3.01
CA THR A 287 -8.46 3.29 -3.19
C THR A 287 -9.26 4.06 -4.24
N ALA A 288 -9.16 5.40 -4.29
CA ALA A 288 -9.80 6.19 -5.34
C ALA A 288 -9.22 5.86 -6.71
N ALA A 289 -7.89 5.73 -6.81
CA ALA A 289 -7.23 5.29 -8.05
C ALA A 289 -7.69 3.89 -8.47
N LEU A 290 -7.89 2.97 -7.53
CA LEU A 290 -8.37 1.63 -7.81
C LEU A 290 -9.84 1.62 -8.30
N ILE A 291 -10.73 2.36 -7.64
CA ILE A 291 -12.15 2.47 -8.02
C ILE A 291 -12.30 3.14 -9.39
N VAL A 292 -11.64 4.30 -9.57
CA VAL A 292 -11.68 5.05 -10.84
C VAL A 292 -10.98 4.24 -11.94
N GLY A 293 -9.87 3.57 -11.63
CA GLY A 293 -9.17 2.69 -12.56
C GLY A 293 -10.03 1.51 -13.00
N ALA A 294 -10.71 0.83 -12.07
CA ALA A 294 -11.64 -0.25 -12.39
C ALA A 294 -12.77 0.25 -13.30
N TYR A 295 -13.35 1.42 -12.99
CA TYR A 295 -14.36 2.05 -13.84
C TYR A 295 -13.82 2.33 -15.25
N ILE A 296 -12.66 2.98 -15.38
CA ILE A 296 -12.03 3.27 -16.68
C ILE A 296 -11.75 1.98 -17.45
N LEU A 297 -11.28 0.92 -16.78
CA LEU A 297 -11.02 -0.37 -17.44
C LEU A 297 -12.30 -0.96 -18.03
N VAL A 298 -13.43 -0.88 -17.33
CA VAL A 298 -14.73 -1.27 -17.88
C VAL A 298 -15.10 -0.39 -19.07
N ARG A 299 -14.96 0.93 -18.97
CA ARG A 299 -15.24 1.84 -20.10
C ARG A 299 -14.33 1.57 -21.31
N VAL A 300 -13.06 1.23 -21.11
CA VAL A 300 -12.12 0.86 -22.19
C VAL A 300 -12.49 -0.48 -22.81
N ARG A 301 -12.93 -1.45 -22.00
CA ARG A 301 -13.38 -2.75 -22.49
C ARG A 301 -14.64 -2.62 -23.35
N ASP A 302 -15.56 -1.75 -22.95
CA ASP A 302 -16.87 -1.62 -23.60
C ASP A 302 -16.85 -0.70 -24.83
N ASP A 303 -16.17 0.46 -24.77
CA ASP A 303 -16.14 1.43 -25.89
C ASP A 303 -14.75 1.62 -26.53
N GLY A 304 -13.73 0.93 -26.06
CA GLY A 304 -12.34 1.08 -26.52
C GLY A 304 -11.57 2.22 -25.83
N TRP A 305 -10.26 2.28 -26.10
CA TRP A 305 -9.39 3.34 -25.60
C TRP A 305 -9.57 4.64 -26.40
N SER A 306 -9.78 5.75 -25.70
CA SER A 306 -9.71 7.11 -26.27
C SER A 306 -9.33 8.13 -25.20
N TRP A 307 -8.91 9.33 -25.60
CA TRP A 307 -8.62 10.42 -24.65
C TRP A 307 -9.84 10.84 -23.81
N SER A 308 -11.07 10.50 -24.23
CA SER A 308 -12.28 10.74 -23.42
C SER A 308 -12.28 9.95 -22.12
N ARG A 309 -11.49 8.88 -22.00
CA ARG A 309 -11.40 8.10 -20.75
C ARG A 309 -10.82 8.91 -19.59
N LEU A 310 -10.03 9.95 -19.89
CA LEU A 310 -9.60 10.92 -18.88
C LEU A 310 -10.77 11.76 -18.39
N GLU A 311 -11.70 12.14 -19.27
CA GLU A 311 -12.93 12.84 -18.87
C GLU A 311 -13.77 11.94 -17.96
N ASP A 312 -13.95 10.66 -18.32
CA ASP A 312 -14.63 9.67 -17.47
C ASP A 312 -13.99 9.56 -16.08
N ALA A 313 -12.66 9.61 -16.01
CA ALA A 313 -11.91 9.60 -14.76
C ALA A 313 -12.26 10.80 -13.87
N PHE A 314 -12.30 12.01 -14.43
CA PHE A 314 -12.62 13.23 -13.68
C PHE A 314 -14.11 13.32 -13.33
N LEU A 315 -14.99 12.89 -14.24
CA LEU A 315 -16.45 12.88 -14.05
C LEU A 315 -16.89 11.96 -12.92
N LEU A 316 -16.20 10.83 -12.71
CA LEU A 316 -16.40 9.99 -11.53
C LEU A 316 -15.59 10.50 -10.34
N GLY A 317 -14.28 10.71 -10.53
CA GLY A 317 -13.32 10.93 -9.45
C GLY A 317 -13.55 12.21 -8.65
N ILE A 318 -13.82 13.35 -9.31
CA ILE A 318 -14.00 14.62 -8.61
C ILE A 318 -15.28 14.59 -7.74
N PRO A 319 -16.48 14.25 -8.28
CA PRO A 319 -17.67 14.15 -7.45
C PRO A 319 -17.54 13.11 -6.34
N LEU A 320 -16.87 11.99 -6.61
CA LEU A 320 -16.69 10.91 -5.64
C LEU A 320 -15.85 11.36 -4.45
N VAL A 321 -14.70 12.01 -4.70
CA VAL A 321 -13.86 12.57 -3.64
C VAL A 321 -14.59 13.70 -2.91
N ALA A 322 -15.28 14.59 -3.63
CA ALA A 322 -16.06 15.66 -3.00
C ALA A 322 -17.14 15.09 -2.07
N ALA A 323 -17.90 14.08 -2.51
CA ALA A 323 -18.90 13.41 -1.70
C ALA A 323 -18.27 12.70 -0.48
N ALA A 324 -17.13 12.05 -0.65
CA ALA A 324 -16.38 11.42 0.44
C ALA A 324 -15.95 12.46 1.50
N LEU A 325 -15.42 13.61 1.09
CA LEU A 325 -15.05 14.70 1.98
C LEU A 325 -16.26 15.30 2.70
N LEU A 326 -17.38 15.49 1.99
CA LEU A 326 -18.61 16.04 2.56
C LEU A 326 -19.24 15.12 3.61
N LEU A 327 -19.27 13.81 3.38
CA LEU A 327 -19.82 12.84 4.33
C LEU A 327 -19.06 12.82 5.66
N TYR A 328 -17.77 13.13 5.63
CA TYR A 328 -16.90 13.17 6.80
C TYR A 328 -16.47 14.59 7.19
N LEU A 329 -17.17 15.61 6.69
CA LEU A 329 -16.86 17.02 6.94
C LEU A 329 -16.69 17.36 8.44
N PRO A 330 -17.53 16.85 9.37
CA PRO A 330 -17.35 17.13 10.79
C PRO A 330 -15.99 16.68 11.33
N PHE A 331 -15.42 15.58 10.81
CA PHE A 331 -14.08 15.16 11.18
C PHE A 331 -13.04 16.14 10.67
N TYR A 332 -13.08 16.52 9.40
CA TYR A 332 -12.10 17.46 8.84
C TYR A 332 -12.12 18.83 9.50
N LEU A 333 -13.28 19.29 9.95
CA LEU A 333 -13.41 20.56 10.69
C LEU A 333 -12.84 20.48 12.11
N GLY A 334 -12.86 19.29 12.74
CA GLY A 334 -12.35 19.07 14.09
C GLY A 334 -10.95 18.47 14.16
N PHE A 335 -10.37 18.06 13.03
CA PHE A 335 -9.07 17.43 12.95
C PHE A 335 -7.95 18.46 13.06
N SER A 336 -7.00 18.18 13.95
CA SER A 336 -5.76 18.92 14.10
C SER A 336 -4.60 17.96 13.85
N SER A 337 -3.63 18.35 13.04
CA SER A 337 -2.44 17.54 12.76
C SER A 337 -1.18 18.29 13.17
N GLN A 338 -0.27 17.60 13.86
CA GLN A 338 1.09 18.10 14.15
C GLN A 338 1.97 18.10 12.89
N ALA A 339 1.65 17.25 11.91
CA ALA A 339 2.33 17.19 10.62
C ALA A 339 1.43 17.77 9.52
N GLY A 340 1.95 18.69 8.72
CA GLY A 340 1.21 19.31 7.63
C GLY A 340 2.10 19.66 6.45
N GLY A 341 1.48 19.88 5.29
CA GLY A 341 2.16 20.23 4.06
C GLY A 341 2.67 19.03 3.25
N LEU A 342 3.28 19.33 2.12
CA LEU A 342 3.89 18.36 1.21
C LEU A 342 5.36 18.72 1.05
N LEU A 343 6.26 17.84 1.51
CA LEU A 343 7.69 17.99 1.34
C LEU A 343 8.25 16.81 0.53
N PRO A 344 9.13 17.06 -0.44
CA PRO A 344 9.72 15.99 -1.25
C PRO A 344 10.83 15.26 -0.50
N ASN A 345 10.97 13.95 -0.75
CA ASN A 345 12.17 13.20 -0.35
C ASN A 345 13.26 13.35 -1.43
N LEU A 346 14.18 14.29 -1.23
CA LEU A 346 15.24 14.60 -2.19
C LEU A 346 16.47 13.69 -2.03
N VAL A 347 16.85 13.40 -0.79
CA VAL A 347 18.18 12.85 -0.42
C VAL A 347 18.19 11.33 -0.24
N ASN A 348 17.04 10.72 0.06
CA ASN A 348 17.00 9.34 0.51
C ASN A 348 16.35 8.41 -0.54
N PRO A 349 17.10 7.91 -1.53
CA PRO A 349 16.60 6.85 -2.40
C PRO A 349 16.60 5.50 -1.68
N THR A 350 15.51 4.75 -1.81
CA THR A 350 15.50 3.36 -1.37
C THR A 350 16.46 2.53 -2.22
N ARG A 351 17.38 1.81 -1.58
CA ARG A 351 18.30 0.92 -2.27
C ARG A 351 17.53 -0.24 -2.89
N GLY A 352 17.82 -0.59 -4.15
CA GLY A 352 17.13 -1.71 -4.82
C GLY A 352 17.26 -3.04 -4.08
N ALA A 353 18.38 -3.28 -3.39
CA ALA A 353 18.54 -4.46 -2.54
C ALA A 353 17.51 -4.49 -1.39
N HIS A 354 17.31 -3.37 -0.69
CA HIS A 354 16.31 -3.27 0.39
C HIS A 354 14.89 -3.40 -0.14
N LEU A 355 14.60 -2.88 -1.35
CA LEU A 355 13.31 -3.11 -2.01
C LEU A 355 13.03 -4.60 -2.20
N TRP A 356 14.02 -5.38 -2.66
CA TRP A 356 13.89 -6.82 -2.80
C TRP A 356 13.80 -7.56 -1.47
N VAL A 357 14.50 -7.08 -0.43
CA VAL A 357 14.35 -7.65 0.91
C VAL A 357 12.96 -7.38 1.45
N MET A 358 12.39 -6.19 1.26
CA MET A 358 11.06 -5.86 1.78
C MET A 358 9.93 -6.55 0.99
N TRP A 359 10.02 -6.54 -0.35
CA TRP A 359 8.93 -6.99 -1.23
C TRP A 359 9.17 -8.35 -1.89
N GLY A 360 10.28 -9.04 -1.61
CA GLY A 360 10.71 -10.23 -2.34
C GLY A 360 9.68 -11.37 -2.34
N THR A 361 8.96 -11.56 -1.25
CA THR A 361 7.87 -12.55 -1.14
C THR A 361 6.71 -12.28 -2.12
N LEU A 362 6.50 -11.03 -2.51
CA LEU A 362 5.50 -10.61 -3.50
C LEU A 362 6.07 -10.49 -4.91
N LEU A 363 7.29 -9.96 -5.04
CA LEU A 363 7.94 -9.73 -6.33
C LEU A 363 8.34 -11.05 -7.01
N LEU A 364 8.87 -12.03 -6.27
CA LEU A 364 9.28 -13.32 -6.84
C LEU A 364 8.15 -14.04 -7.62
N PRO A 365 6.95 -14.30 -7.01
CA PRO A 365 5.86 -14.92 -7.76
C PRO A 365 5.33 -14.01 -8.89
N LEU A 366 5.32 -12.69 -8.70
CA LEU A 366 4.92 -11.75 -9.75
C LEU A 366 5.84 -11.83 -10.97
N PHE A 367 7.16 -11.78 -10.78
CA PHE A 367 8.11 -11.89 -11.88
C PHE A 367 8.10 -13.28 -12.53
N ALA A 368 7.95 -14.34 -11.75
CA ALA A 368 7.77 -15.69 -12.28
C ALA A 368 6.53 -15.76 -13.20
N TYR A 369 5.42 -15.17 -12.78
CA TYR A 369 4.19 -15.09 -13.57
C TYR A 369 4.39 -14.25 -14.84
N LEU A 370 5.03 -13.08 -14.75
CA LEU A 370 5.32 -12.24 -15.93
C LEU A 370 6.23 -12.96 -16.93
N ILE A 371 7.26 -13.67 -16.47
CA ILE A 371 8.14 -14.48 -17.33
C ILE A 371 7.36 -15.59 -18.02
N TRP A 372 6.45 -16.26 -17.29
CA TRP A 372 5.56 -17.27 -17.85
C TRP A 372 4.66 -16.68 -18.95
N MET A 373 4.01 -15.54 -18.71
CA MET A 373 3.16 -14.85 -19.70
C MET A 373 3.91 -14.47 -20.98
N ILE A 374 5.19 -14.07 -20.87
CA ILE A 374 6.03 -13.74 -22.02
C ILE A 374 6.33 -14.99 -22.85
N ARG A 375 6.53 -16.14 -22.19
CA ARG A 375 6.84 -17.42 -22.85
C ARG A 375 5.65 -18.03 -23.57
N ASP A 376 4.45 -17.87 -23.03
CA ASP A 376 3.23 -18.52 -23.55
C ASP A 376 2.70 -17.89 -24.86
N ARG A 377 3.37 -16.85 -25.38
CA ARG A 377 3.08 -16.16 -26.67
C ARG A 377 1.67 -15.60 -26.84
N GLU A 378 0.76 -15.77 -25.89
CA GLU A 378 -0.56 -15.13 -25.89
C GLU A 378 -0.47 -13.60 -25.88
N THR A 379 0.66 -13.06 -25.39
CA THR A 379 0.93 -11.63 -25.36
C THR A 379 2.18 -11.28 -26.15
N ARG A 380 2.11 -10.18 -26.92
CA ARG A 380 3.29 -9.54 -27.53
C ARG A 380 3.64 -8.31 -26.72
N PRO A 381 4.45 -8.44 -25.65
CA PRO A 381 4.80 -7.32 -24.79
C PRO A 381 5.50 -6.22 -25.60
N ARG A 382 4.99 -4.98 -25.48
CA ARG A 382 5.63 -3.79 -26.06
C ARG A 382 6.67 -3.25 -25.08
N PHE A 383 7.78 -3.97 -24.91
CA PHE A 383 8.82 -3.62 -23.95
C PHE A 383 9.33 -2.19 -24.08
N GLY A 384 9.53 -1.70 -25.32
CA GLY A 384 9.96 -0.32 -25.54
C GLY A 384 8.96 0.71 -25.03
N THR A 385 7.66 0.48 -25.25
CA THR A 385 6.60 1.35 -24.74
C THR A 385 6.48 1.26 -23.22
N ALA A 386 6.52 0.06 -22.66
CA ALA A 386 6.48 -0.15 -21.22
C ALA A 386 7.67 0.55 -20.52
N LEU A 387 8.88 0.34 -21.03
CA LEU A 387 10.10 0.96 -20.51
C LEU A 387 10.05 2.49 -20.63
N ALA A 388 9.56 3.03 -21.74
CA ALA A 388 9.39 4.47 -21.92
C ALA A 388 8.41 5.07 -20.91
N TRP A 389 7.27 4.42 -20.64
CA TRP A 389 6.32 4.86 -19.62
C TRP A 389 6.89 4.74 -18.21
N THR A 390 7.55 3.63 -17.88
CA THR A 390 8.16 3.43 -16.55
C THR A 390 9.26 4.46 -16.30
N LEU A 391 10.24 4.59 -17.21
CA LEU A 391 11.31 5.59 -17.06
C LEU A 391 10.75 7.01 -17.11
N GLY A 392 9.77 7.27 -17.97
CA GLY A 392 9.11 8.57 -18.04
C GLY A 392 8.42 8.95 -16.72
N LEU A 393 7.71 8.01 -16.10
CA LEU A 393 7.10 8.23 -14.79
C LEU A 393 8.13 8.45 -13.68
N VAL A 394 9.17 7.63 -13.63
CA VAL A 394 10.26 7.77 -12.64
C VAL A 394 10.94 9.13 -12.78
N LEU A 395 11.33 9.51 -14.00
CA LEU A 395 11.95 10.80 -14.28
C LEU A 395 11.00 11.97 -13.97
N PHE A 396 9.71 11.83 -14.27
CA PHE A 396 8.70 12.82 -13.92
C PHE A 396 8.58 12.99 -12.41
N LEU A 397 8.46 11.90 -11.64
CA LEU A 397 8.35 11.96 -10.18
C LEU A 397 9.62 12.53 -9.53
N TRP A 398 10.78 12.17 -10.06
CA TRP A 398 12.06 12.72 -9.62
C TRP A 398 12.14 14.24 -9.91
N ALA A 399 11.83 14.66 -11.13
CA ALA A 399 11.81 16.08 -11.50
C ALA A 399 10.76 16.87 -10.68
N PHE A 400 9.57 16.29 -10.49
CA PHE A 400 8.50 16.85 -9.69
C PHE A 400 8.92 17.03 -8.23
N SER A 401 9.64 16.06 -7.64
CA SER A 401 10.20 16.18 -6.30
C SER A 401 11.16 17.37 -6.19
N TRP A 402 12.02 17.59 -7.19
CA TRP A 402 12.88 18.76 -7.23
C TRP A 402 12.13 20.08 -7.42
N LEU A 403 11.08 20.09 -8.24
CA LEU A 403 10.20 21.26 -8.38
C LEU A 403 9.52 21.62 -7.05
N LEU A 404 9.08 20.62 -6.28
CA LEU A 404 8.56 20.84 -4.93
C LEU A 404 9.65 21.40 -3.99
N GLY A 405 10.88 20.93 -4.11
CA GLY A 405 12.01 21.44 -3.32
C GLY A 405 12.31 22.91 -3.62
N LEU A 406 12.31 23.28 -4.90
CA LEU A 406 12.46 24.66 -5.36
C LEU A 406 11.29 25.54 -4.89
N ALA A 407 10.06 25.02 -4.98
CA ALA A 407 8.87 25.72 -4.49
C ALA A 407 8.94 25.93 -2.97
N ALA A 408 9.40 24.94 -2.20
CA ALA A 408 9.61 25.04 -0.77
C ALA A 408 10.68 26.08 -0.42
N GLN A 409 11.80 26.12 -1.16
CA GLN A 409 12.82 27.16 -0.97
C GLN A 409 12.28 28.56 -1.23
N TRP A 410 11.41 28.74 -2.22
CA TRP A 410 10.80 30.02 -2.53
C TRP A 410 9.73 30.44 -1.51
N ARG A 411 8.92 29.49 -1.05
CA ARG A 411 7.79 29.73 -0.13
C ARG A 411 8.24 29.90 1.31
N GLU A 412 9.18 29.07 1.77
CA GLU A 412 9.63 28.93 3.15
C GLU A 412 11.17 28.89 3.22
N PRO A 413 11.85 30.02 2.91
CA PRO A 413 13.31 30.05 2.77
C PRO A 413 14.05 29.70 4.07
N GLU A 414 13.47 29.99 5.24
CA GLU A 414 14.05 29.65 6.53
C GLU A 414 14.09 28.14 6.77
N ILE A 415 12.98 27.44 6.48
CA ILE A 415 12.90 25.97 6.58
C ILE A 415 13.87 25.32 5.60
N ALA A 416 13.93 25.82 4.36
CA ALA A 416 14.86 25.32 3.37
C ALA A 416 16.32 25.52 3.80
N ALA A 417 16.67 26.67 4.39
CA ALA A 417 18.01 26.92 4.93
C ALA A 417 18.36 25.99 6.09
N GLN A 418 17.41 25.74 7.01
CA GLN A 418 17.58 24.78 8.10
C GLN A 418 17.79 23.35 7.56
N TYR A 419 17.03 22.95 6.55
CA TYR A 419 17.21 21.65 5.91
C TYR A 419 18.57 21.52 5.24
N LEU A 420 19.00 22.52 4.46
CA LEU A 420 20.33 22.53 3.82
C LEU A 420 21.46 22.45 4.86
N ALA A 421 21.35 23.20 5.95
CA ALA A 421 22.30 23.13 7.07
C ALA A 421 22.31 21.74 7.72
N SER A 422 21.15 21.10 7.90
CA SER A 422 21.07 19.73 8.44
C SER A 422 21.78 18.70 7.54
N GLN A 423 21.85 18.96 6.24
CA GLN A 423 22.52 18.12 5.24
C GLN A 423 23.98 18.54 4.98
N ASN A 424 24.50 19.52 5.72
CA ASN A 424 25.82 20.14 5.51
C ASN A 424 26.04 20.61 4.06
N GLN A 425 25.00 21.18 3.43
CA GLN A 425 25.05 21.71 2.07
C GLN A 425 24.95 23.25 2.09
N PRO A 426 25.82 23.98 1.37
CA PRO A 426 25.79 25.43 1.33
C PRO A 426 24.60 26.00 0.53
N ASP A 427 24.08 25.26 -0.45
CA ASP A 427 23.00 25.71 -1.33
C ASP A 427 22.23 24.53 -1.97
N LEU A 428 21.19 24.83 -2.75
CA LEU A 428 20.39 23.78 -3.40
C LEU A 428 21.16 23.07 -4.53
N ALA A 429 22.12 23.73 -5.19
CA ALA A 429 22.87 23.14 -6.30
C ALA A 429 23.84 22.05 -5.79
N SER A 430 24.52 22.33 -4.67
CA SER A 430 25.34 21.36 -3.94
C SER A 430 24.49 20.20 -3.42
N LEU A 431 23.32 20.47 -2.81
CA LEU A 431 22.36 19.43 -2.43
C LEU A 431 21.96 18.55 -3.63
N PHE A 432 21.64 19.16 -4.77
CA PHE A 432 21.29 18.43 -5.99
C PHE A 432 22.42 17.50 -6.43
N SER A 433 23.65 18.02 -6.50
CA SER A 433 24.81 17.24 -6.91
C SER A 433 25.06 16.05 -5.98
N ALA A 434 25.00 16.25 -4.65
CA ALA A 434 25.22 15.23 -3.65
C ALA A 434 24.12 14.16 -3.64
N ALA A 435 22.85 14.60 -3.70
CA ALA A 435 21.70 13.70 -3.78
C ALA A 435 21.70 12.89 -5.08
N ALA A 436 22.01 13.50 -6.22
CA ALA A 436 22.11 12.80 -7.51
C ALA A 436 23.24 11.77 -7.50
N ALA A 437 24.42 12.12 -6.97
CA ALA A 437 25.54 11.20 -6.84
C ALA A 437 25.17 9.97 -5.99
N ARG A 438 24.46 10.19 -4.86
CA ARG A 438 23.95 9.11 -4.00
C ARG A 438 22.94 8.21 -4.71
N ARG A 439 22.02 8.77 -5.50
CA ARG A 439 21.07 7.98 -6.29
C ARG A 439 21.78 7.07 -7.28
N LEU A 440 22.84 7.57 -7.91
CA LEU A 440 23.65 6.80 -8.85
C LEU A 440 24.55 5.75 -8.19
N SER A 441 24.85 5.87 -6.88
CA SER A 441 25.63 4.86 -6.16
C SER A 441 24.83 3.58 -5.84
N TYR A 442 23.50 3.62 -5.95
CA TYR A 442 22.64 2.48 -5.66
C TYR A 442 21.88 2.02 -6.90
N ILE A 443 21.89 0.71 -7.17
CA ILE A 443 21.00 0.11 -8.16
C ILE A 443 19.56 0.38 -7.74
N GLY A 444 18.77 0.94 -8.66
CA GLY A 444 17.37 1.32 -8.40
C GLY A 444 17.20 2.63 -7.61
N GLY A 445 18.25 3.44 -7.45
CA GLY A 445 18.17 4.71 -6.72
C GLY A 445 17.54 5.88 -7.48
N LEU A 446 17.25 5.72 -8.77
CA LEU A 446 16.56 6.72 -9.60
C LEU A 446 15.04 6.57 -9.54
#